data_AF-A0A2E5HNQ1-F1
#
_entry.id   AF-A0A2E5HNQ1-F1
#
_cell.length_a   1.000
_cell.length_b   1.000
_cell.length_c   1.000
_cell.angle_alpha   90.00
_cell.angle_beta   90.00
_cell.angle_gamma   90.00
#
_symmetry.space_group_name_H-M   'P 1'
#
loop_
_entity.id
_entity.type
_entity.pdbx_description
1 polymer ?
#
loop_
_entity_poly.entity_id
_entity_poly.type
_entity_poly.pdbx_seq_one_letter_code
_entity_poly.pdbx_strand_id
1 'polypeptide(L)'
;MSDKSRLEELSDEELLQELVRRRAARLEGDARQAESTLLEDGDELARQGLQSYLQQCSQNQSDKPRRCPNCGGLTPVKARNRTLTRLSSVGEVTYARHYYYCSLCKLGFYPLDDDLSLPSEGKLTAEMERRLLDLGANAPQEETAQRWSVHYSTSISTKLVRDTLERHGKMLVEESPHRIQARVAPRTSNTADVVYVETDGTTVNTREHGKREVKVGVIFDREHHLRGNRGRRGLITQARYVAHLDGLDGFDEQLKAALKMEAVEQAKQVVWLADGDRALWLQAKRLCPKALQILDWYHATEAASDCAQVLFDRATACREVFVETVATLLWDLGPERVIEELEQCMFVAKAAQQKEALRELHRYYSNNKERMQYKRYDEMGLMIGSGVIEASHRHVLHSRMRRAGQIWALDGAERMAKLRALYQTVGPADFYDVLRDAA
;
A
#
# COMPACT_ATOMS: atom_id res chain seq x y z
N MET A 1 9.82 14.46 -59.64
CA MET A 1 9.09 15.61 -59.06
C MET A 1 7.76 15.07 -58.54
N SER A 2 7.75 14.25 -57.50
CA SER A 2 7.89 14.51 -56.06
C SER A 2 6.51 14.40 -55.42
N ASP A 3 6.10 13.14 -55.18
CA ASP A 3 4.90 12.70 -54.45
C ASP A 3 4.76 13.33 -53.05
N LYS A 4 5.78 14.07 -52.58
CA LYS A 4 5.76 14.85 -51.34
C LYS A 4 4.80 16.04 -51.37
N SER A 5 4.64 16.73 -52.51
CA SER A 5 3.72 17.89 -52.56
C SER A 5 2.28 17.45 -52.30
N ARG A 6 1.95 16.21 -52.68
CA ARG A 6 0.64 15.62 -52.55
C ARG A 6 0.31 15.15 -51.14
N LEU A 7 1.32 14.90 -50.30
CA LEU A 7 1.14 14.53 -48.88
C LEU A 7 0.99 15.79 -48.00
N GLU A 8 1.65 16.88 -48.36
CA GLU A 8 1.54 18.18 -47.66
C GLU A 8 0.17 18.86 -47.85
N GLU A 9 -0.58 18.45 -48.88
CA GLU A 9 -1.93 18.94 -49.20
C GLU A 9 -3.05 18.13 -48.51
N LEU A 10 -2.74 16.96 -47.95
CA LEU A 10 -3.72 16.12 -47.25
C LEU A 10 -3.95 16.62 -45.83
N SER A 11 -5.21 16.58 -45.40
CA SER A 11 -5.58 16.76 -43.99
C SER A 11 -5.07 15.59 -43.13
N ASP A 12 -4.94 15.83 -41.82
CA ASP A 12 -4.57 14.78 -40.85
C ASP A 12 -5.50 13.57 -40.93
N GLU A 13 -6.79 13.80 -41.20
CA GLU A 13 -7.79 12.73 -41.38
C GLU A 13 -7.50 11.90 -42.65
N GLU A 14 -7.17 12.53 -43.78
CA GLU A 14 -6.81 11.82 -45.01
C GLU A 14 -5.51 11.04 -44.87
N LEU A 15 -4.52 11.59 -44.15
CA LEU A 15 -3.28 10.89 -43.83
C LEU A 15 -3.54 9.67 -42.94
N LEU A 16 -4.42 9.81 -41.94
CA LEU A 16 -4.83 8.71 -41.07
C LEU A 16 -5.56 7.62 -41.87
N GLN A 17 -6.50 7.98 -42.74
CA GLN A 17 -7.23 7.03 -43.58
C GLN A 17 -6.31 6.27 -44.52
N GLU A 18 -5.35 6.95 -45.15
CA GLU A 18 -4.36 6.29 -46.01
C GLU A 18 -3.43 5.36 -45.20
N LEU A 19 -3.05 5.74 -43.99
CA LEU A 19 -2.27 4.88 -43.09
C LEU A 19 -3.06 3.63 -42.69
N VAL A 20 -4.32 3.78 -42.30
CA VAL A 20 -5.24 2.69 -41.95
C VAL A 20 -5.39 1.73 -43.14
N ARG A 21 -5.66 2.27 -44.34
CA ARG A 21 -5.80 1.47 -45.57
C ARG A 21 -4.55 0.65 -45.87
N ARG A 22 -3.36 1.27 -45.74
CA ARG A 22 -2.07 0.60 -45.97
C ARG A 22 -1.75 -0.47 -44.92
N ARG A 23 -2.11 -0.25 -43.65
CA ARG A 23 -1.90 -1.23 -42.58
C ARG A 23 -2.85 -2.41 -42.72
N ALA A 24 -4.14 -2.16 -42.93
CA ALA A 24 -5.15 -3.20 -43.14
C ALA A 24 -4.79 -4.13 -44.30
N ALA A 25 -4.23 -3.60 -45.39
CA ALA A 25 -3.81 -4.38 -46.55
C ALA A 25 -2.62 -5.33 -46.29
N ARG A 26 -1.92 -5.21 -45.16
CA ARG A 26 -0.79 -6.06 -44.75
C ARG A 26 -1.14 -7.06 -43.65
N LEU A 27 -2.37 -7.01 -43.13
CA LEU A 27 -2.80 -7.91 -42.07
C LEU A 27 -3.02 -9.31 -42.65
N GLU A 28 -2.52 -10.30 -41.92
CA GLU A 28 -2.67 -11.72 -42.22
C GLU A 28 -3.12 -12.45 -40.95
N GLY A 29 -3.69 -13.65 -41.12
CA GLY A 29 -4.05 -14.50 -40.00
C GLY A 29 -5.44 -14.23 -39.40
N ASP A 30 -5.63 -14.63 -38.14
CA ASP A 30 -6.89 -14.44 -37.42
C ASP A 30 -7.02 -13.04 -36.79
N ALA A 31 -8.20 -12.73 -36.22
CA ALA A 31 -8.46 -11.42 -35.63
C ALA A 31 -7.51 -11.06 -34.48
N ARG A 32 -7.02 -12.06 -33.72
CA ARG A 32 -6.09 -11.84 -32.61
C ARG A 32 -4.70 -11.48 -33.15
N GLN A 33 -4.25 -12.16 -34.19
CA GLN A 33 -2.98 -11.85 -34.86
C GLN A 33 -3.03 -10.47 -35.48
N ALA A 34 -4.12 -10.14 -36.17
CA ALA A 34 -4.36 -8.82 -36.75
C ALA A 34 -4.32 -7.71 -35.68
N GLU A 35 -5.00 -7.91 -34.53
CA GLU A 35 -4.97 -6.97 -33.40
C GLU A 35 -3.55 -6.79 -32.84
N SER A 36 -2.80 -7.88 -32.64
CA SER A 36 -1.42 -7.83 -32.16
C SER A 36 -0.51 -7.01 -33.09
N THR A 37 -0.58 -7.26 -34.40
CA THR A 37 0.20 -6.52 -35.41
C THR A 37 -0.17 -5.04 -35.43
N LEU A 38 -1.46 -4.69 -35.32
CA LEU A 38 -1.90 -3.30 -35.27
C LEU A 38 -1.43 -2.56 -34.01
N LEU A 39 -1.38 -3.25 -32.86
CA LEU A 39 -0.86 -2.69 -31.61
C LEU A 39 0.65 -2.44 -31.69
N GLU A 40 1.42 -3.38 -32.25
CA GLU A 40 2.87 -3.19 -32.49
C GLU A 40 3.15 -1.99 -33.42
N ASP A 41 2.39 -1.89 -34.52
CA ASP A 41 2.44 -0.76 -35.45
C ASP A 41 2.04 0.56 -34.78
N GLY A 42 1.09 0.53 -33.85
CA GLY A 42 0.67 1.67 -33.03
C GLY A 42 1.76 2.12 -32.06
N ASP A 43 2.39 1.17 -31.36
CA ASP A 43 3.50 1.42 -30.45
C ASP A 43 4.69 2.06 -31.18
N GLU A 44 5.04 1.56 -32.37
CA GLU A 44 6.14 2.13 -33.15
C GLU A 44 5.85 3.57 -33.60
N LEU A 45 4.60 3.87 -34.00
CA LEU A 45 4.17 5.23 -34.32
C LEU A 45 4.29 6.14 -33.09
N ALA A 46 3.79 5.69 -31.93
CA ALA A 46 3.87 6.43 -30.67
C ALA A 46 5.32 6.67 -30.24
N ARG A 47 6.21 5.67 -30.42
CA ARG A 47 7.65 5.77 -30.15
C ARG A 47 8.31 6.83 -31.00
N GLN A 48 8.05 6.83 -32.31
CA GLN A 48 8.60 7.84 -33.22
C GLN A 48 8.07 9.24 -32.90
N GLY A 49 6.80 9.37 -32.54
CA GLY A 49 6.21 10.62 -32.08
C GLY A 49 6.90 11.16 -30.83
N LEU A 50 7.03 10.32 -29.79
CA LEU A 50 7.73 10.69 -28.55
C LEU A 50 9.21 11.03 -28.81
N GLN A 51 9.89 10.23 -29.62
CA GLN A 51 11.27 10.47 -30.02
C GLN A 51 11.44 11.83 -30.71
N SER A 52 10.53 12.17 -31.64
CA SER A 52 10.56 13.44 -32.37
C SER A 52 10.27 14.63 -31.45
N TYR A 53 9.29 14.50 -30.55
CA TYR A 53 8.98 15.50 -29.53
C TYR A 53 10.18 15.78 -28.63
N LEU A 54 10.81 14.74 -28.07
CA LEU A 54 11.98 14.90 -27.20
C LEU A 54 13.17 15.53 -27.95
N GLN A 55 13.37 15.19 -29.23
CA GLN A 55 14.40 15.83 -30.08
C GLN A 55 14.11 17.31 -30.32
N GLN A 56 12.85 17.68 -30.57
CA GLN A 56 12.46 19.08 -30.71
C GLN A 56 12.69 19.85 -29.41
N CYS A 57 12.33 19.28 -28.26
CA CYS A 57 12.63 19.86 -26.96
C CYS A 57 14.15 20.00 -26.75
N SER A 58 14.94 19.00 -27.15
CA SER A 58 16.40 19.06 -27.12
C SER A 58 16.97 20.20 -27.96
N GLN A 59 16.44 20.41 -29.16
CA GLN A 59 16.87 21.49 -30.07
C GLN A 59 16.48 22.88 -29.55
N ASN A 60 15.35 22.98 -28.84
CA ASN A 60 14.83 24.23 -28.29
C ASN A 60 15.40 24.57 -26.91
N GLN A 61 16.38 23.82 -26.40
CA GLN A 61 16.99 24.11 -25.11
C GLN A 61 17.68 25.48 -25.10
N SER A 62 17.39 26.25 -24.05
CA SER A 62 18.06 27.53 -23.81
C SER A 62 19.51 27.33 -23.35
N ASP A 63 20.41 28.14 -23.90
CA ASP A 63 21.80 28.30 -23.45
C ASP A 63 21.95 29.30 -22.29
N LYS A 64 20.86 29.93 -21.86
CA LYS A 64 20.89 30.90 -20.76
C LYS A 64 21.14 30.20 -19.42
N PRO A 65 21.79 30.88 -18.46
CA PRO A 65 21.93 30.37 -17.10
C PRO A 65 20.58 29.98 -16.47
N ARG A 66 20.56 28.85 -15.77
CA ARG A 66 19.39 28.34 -15.03
C ARG A 66 19.65 28.39 -13.54
N ARG A 67 18.60 28.51 -12.72
CA ARG A 67 18.74 28.55 -11.26
C ARG A 67 19.10 27.17 -10.73
N CYS A 68 20.08 27.11 -9.83
CA CYS A 68 20.39 25.91 -9.09
C CYS A 68 19.17 25.49 -8.25
N PRO A 69 18.73 24.21 -8.30
CA PRO A 69 17.55 23.77 -7.54
C PRO A 69 17.77 23.81 -6.02
N ASN A 70 19.03 23.79 -5.55
CA ASN A 70 19.34 23.84 -4.12
C ASN A 70 19.46 25.29 -3.57
N CYS A 71 20.25 26.16 -4.23
CA CYS A 71 20.52 27.53 -3.71
C CYS A 71 19.87 28.67 -4.51
N GLY A 72 19.19 28.39 -5.61
CA GLY A 72 18.56 29.41 -6.47
C GLY A 72 19.51 30.28 -7.28
N GLY A 73 20.83 30.12 -7.12
CA GLY A 73 21.86 30.87 -7.83
C GLY A 73 21.90 30.57 -9.33
N LEU A 74 22.12 31.60 -10.16
CA LEU A 74 22.23 31.45 -11.61
C LEU A 74 23.48 30.66 -11.98
N THR A 75 23.28 29.52 -12.64
CA THR A 75 24.33 28.58 -13.03
C THR A 75 24.38 28.50 -14.56
N PRO A 76 25.54 28.75 -15.20
CA PRO A 76 25.67 28.63 -16.66
C PRO A 76 25.73 27.16 -17.10
N VAL A 77 25.49 26.91 -18.39
CA VAL A 77 25.68 25.59 -18.99
C VAL A 77 27.15 25.17 -18.86
N LYS A 78 27.41 23.99 -18.32
CA LYS A 78 28.77 23.41 -18.21
C LYS A 78 29.12 22.49 -19.37
N ALA A 79 28.15 21.70 -19.84
CA ALA A 79 28.33 20.87 -21.03
C ALA A 79 27.02 20.79 -21.83
N ARG A 80 27.10 20.84 -23.15
CA ARG A 80 25.95 20.76 -24.05
C ARG A 80 25.74 19.35 -24.55
N ASN A 81 24.51 19.08 -25.02
CA ASN A 81 24.12 17.90 -25.77
C ASN A 81 24.60 16.58 -25.19
N ARG A 82 24.47 16.38 -23.87
CA ARG A 82 24.71 15.07 -23.28
C ARG A 82 23.56 14.15 -23.65
N THR A 83 23.85 13.14 -24.47
CA THR A 83 22.88 12.13 -24.89
C THR A 83 22.47 11.25 -23.72
N LEU A 84 21.17 10.97 -23.64
CA LEU A 84 20.58 10.03 -22.71
C LEU A 84 19.54 9.19 -23.43
N THR A 85 19.60 7.88 -23.22
CA THR A 85 18.57 6.94 -23.66
C THR A 85 17.73 6.52 -22.46
N ARG A 86 16.41 6.53 -22.63
CA ARG A 86 15.43 6.08 -21.65
C ARG A 86 14.52 5.03 -22.28
N LEU A 87 14.09 4.08 -21.47
CA LEU A 87 13.05 3.14 -21.84
C LEU A 87 11.67 3.77 -21.53
N SER A 88 10.79 3.77 -22.52
CA SER A 88 9.39 4.21 -22.39
C SER A 88 8.45 3.03 -22.60
N SER A 89 7.16 3.22 -22.32
CA SER A 89 6.15 2.17 -22.54
C SER A 89 6.01 1.75 -24.01
N VAL A 90 6.45 2.59 -24.94
CA VAL A 90 6.41 2.36 -26.39
C VAL A 90 7.80 2.09 -26.98
N GLY A 91 8.81 1.86 -26.15
CA GLY A 91 10.18 1.52 -26.57
C GLY A 91 11.23 2.55 -26.18
N GLU A 92 12.46 2.34 -26.64
CA GLU A 92 13.60 3.20 -26.32
C GLU A 92 13.52 4.56 -27.04
N VAL A 93 13.79 5.62 -26.29
CA VAL A 93 13.88 6.99 -26.80
C VAL A 93 15.18 7.64 -26.34
N THR A 94 15.81 8.39 -27.22
CA THR A 94 17.12 9.01 -26.99
C THR A 94 17.07 10.50 -27.27
N TYR A 95 17.52 11.32 -26.32
CA TYR A 95 17.50 12.77 -26.46
C TYR A 95 18.76 13.40 -25.87
N ALA A 96 19.01 14.66 -26.20
CA ALA A 96 20.20 15.39 -25.76
C ALA A 96 19.81 16.46 -24.74
N ARG A 97 20.56 16.57 -23.64
CA ARG A 97 20.27 17.52 -22.56
C ARG A 97 21.50 18.33 -22.15
N HIS A 98 21.29 19.60 -21.81
CA HIS A 98 22.34 20.48 -21.28
C HIS A 98 22.62 20.15 -19.80
N TYR A 99 23.90 20.05 -19.45
CA TYR A 99 24.35 19.79 -18.08
C TYR A 99 24.81 21.08 -17.42
N TYR A 100 24.28 21.33 -16.22
CA TYR A 100 24.61 22.47 -15.37
C TYR A 100 25.28 21.97 -14.09
N TYR A 101 26.19 22.78 -13.54
CA TYR A 101 26.89 22.42 -12.31
C TYR A 101 27.09 23.64 -11.42
N CYS A 102 26.45 23.63 -10.25
CA CYS A 102 26.60 24.67 -9.26
C CYS A 102 27.88 24.42 -8.44
N SER A 103 28.87 25.30 -8.56
CA SER A 103 30.16 25.17 -7.85
C SER A 103 30.04 25.36 -6.34
N LEU A 104 29.01 26.08 -5.87
CA LEU A 104 28.72 26.31 -4.45
C LEU A 104 28.10 25.06 -3.81
N CYS A 105 27.00 24.56 -4.38
CA CYS A 105 26.30 23.38 -3.87
C CYS A 105 26.95 22.05 -4.25
N LYS A 106 27.95 22.07 -5.13
CA LYS A 106 28.56 20.88 -5.76
C LYS A 106 27.54 19.96 -6.44
N LEU A 107 26.45 20.54 -6.95
CA LEU A 107 25.30 19.83 -7.52
C LEU A 107 25.29 19.94 -9.04
N GLY A 108 25.16 18.79 -9.72
CA GLY A 108 24.88 18.72 -11.15
C GLY A 108 23.39 18.52 -11.42
N PHE A 109 22.84 19.20 -12.43
CA PHE A 109 21.42 19.10 -12.77
C PHE A 109 21.16 19.29 -14.28
N TYR A 110 19.98 18.87 -14.72
CA TYR A 110 19.54 18.85 -16.13
C TYR A 110 18.16 19.52 -16.26
N PRO A 111 18.09 20.84 -16.49
CA PRO A 111 16.83 21.58 -16.51
C PRO A 111 15.79 21.08 -17.52
N LEU A 112 16.24 20.51 -18.64
CA LEU A 112 15.30 19.93 -19.61
C LEU A 112 14.52 18.76 -19.02
N ASP A 113 15.16 17.92 -18.21
CA ASP A 113 14.50 16.79 -17.57
C ASP A 113 13.44 17.28 -16.59
N ASP A 114 13.75 18.32 -15.81
CA ASP A 114 12.80 18.95 -14.88
C ASP A 114 11.62 19.59 -15.64
N ASP A 115 11.91 20.36 -16.70
CA ASP A 115 10.90 21.00 -17.56
C ASP A 115 9.95 19.96 -18.20
N LEU A 116 10.44 18.74 -18.46
CA LEU A 116 9.68 17.63 -19.03
C LEU A 116 9.14 16.64 -17.98
N SER A 117 9.34 16.90 -16.68
CA SER A 117 8.97 15.99 -15.59
C SER A 117 9.54 14.57 -15.75
N LEU A 118 10.76 14.45 -16.29
CA LEU A 118 11.45 13.18 -16.43
C LEU A 118 12.17 12.81 -15.12
N PRO A 119 12.24 11.51 -14.75
CA PRO A 119 12.94 11.09 -13.55
C PRO A 119 14.42 11.50 -13.57
N SER A 120 14.87 12.18 -12.51
CA SER A 120 16.27 12.64 -12.34
C SER A 120 17.28 11.48 -12.34
N GLU A 121 16.84 10.31 -11.86
CA GLU A 121 17.59 9.06 -11.83
C GLU A 121 16.89 7.93 -12.59
N GLY A 122 17.53 6.76 -12.67
CA GLY A 122 16.95 5.57 -13.29
C GLY A 122 17.12 5.51 -14.81
N LYS A 123 16.42 4.55 -15.42
CA LYS A 123 16.49 4.27 -16.86
C LYS A 123 15.16 4.52 -17.59
N LEU A 124 14.11 4.83 -16.83
CA LEU A 124 12.74 4.85 -17.32
C LEU A 124 12.26 6.29 -17.50
N THR A 125 11.24 6.44 -18.34
CA THR A 125 10.38 7.62 -18.38
C THR A 125 9.35 7.56 -17.25
N ALA A 126 8.79 8.71 -16.84
CA ALA A 126 7.84 8.77 -15.73
C ALA A 126 6.62 7.84 -15.93
N GLU A 127 6.04 7.85 -17.13
CA GLU A 127 4.88 7.00 -17.45
C GLU A 127 5.22 5.50 -17.38
N MET A 128 6.44 5.12 -17.76
CA MET A 128 6.88 3.74 -17.63
C MET A 128 7.15 3.34 -16.18
N GLU A 129 7.72 4.24 -15.36
CA GLU A 129 7.88 4.00 -13.92
C GLU A 129 6.54 3.81 -13.23
N ARG A 130 5.55 4.66 -13.56
CA ARG A 130 4.19 4.56 -13.03
C ARG A 130 3.60 3.16 -13.22
N ARG A 131 3.64 2.65 -14.45
CA ARG A 131 3.14 1.30 -14.81
C ARG A 131 3.96 0.19 -14.16
N LEU A 132 5.29 0.33 -14.10
CA LEU A 132 6.16 -0.68 -13.52
C LEU A 132 5.95 -0.78 -12.01
N LEU A 133 5.84 0.35 -11.32
CA LEU A 133 5.62 0.39 -9.87
C LEU A 133 4.27 -0.20 -9.48
N ASP A 134 3.22 0.05 -10.26
CA ASP A 134 1.91 -0.58 -10.07
C ASP A 134 2.02 -2.12 -10.07
N LEU A 135 2.61 -2.70 -11.11
CA LEU A 135 2.77 -4.16 -11.19
C LEU A 135 3.76 -4.70 -10.14
N GLY A 136 4.92 -4.05 -9.98
CA GLY A 136 6.02 -4.49 -9.14
C GLY A 136 5.73 -4.42 -7.63
N ALA A 137 4.88 -3.47 -7.21
CA ALA A 137 4.41 -3.40 -5.84
C ALA A 137 3.45 -4.56 -5.50
N ASN A 138 2.80 -5.17 -6.49
CA ASN A 138 1.79 -6.22 -6.27
C ASN A 138 2.29 -7.63 -6.63
N ALA A 139 3.40 -7.78 -7.35
CA ALA A 139 3.91 -9.06 -7.79
C ALA A 139 5.44 -9.21 -7.59
N PRO A 140 5.95 -10.45 -7.43
CA PRO A 140 7.37 -10.74 -7.56
C PRO A 140 7.94 -10.29 -8.90
N GLN A 141 9.26 -10.12 -8.97
CA GLN A 141 9.95 -9.52 -10.10
C GLN A 141 9.75 -10.32 -11.40
N GLU A 142 9.83 -11.65 -11.34
CA GLU A 142 9.61 -12.54 -12.47
C GLU A 142 8.17 -12.46 -12.98
N GLU A 143 7.20 -12.53 -12.08
CA GLU A 143 5.78 -12.42 -12.41
C GLU A 143 5.44 -11.02 -12.96
N THR A 144 6.07 -9.98 -12.44
CA THR A 144 5.95 -8.61 -12.94
C THR A 144 6.42 -8.52 -14.40
N ALA A 145 7.60 -9.09 -14.71
CA ALA A 145 8.11 -9.11 -16.07
C ALA A 145 7.22 -9.91 -17.02
N GLN A 146 6.68 -11.05 -16.58
CA GLN A 146 5.74 -11.85 -17.36
C GLN A 146 4.43 -11.10 -17.65
N ARG A 147 3.82 -10.51 -16.61
CA ARG A 147 2.60 -9.72 -16.74
C ARG A 147 2.81 -8.48 -17.61
N TRP A 148 3.98 -7.86 -17.50
CA TRP A 148 4.35 -6.74 -18.36
C TRP A 148 4.29 -7.12 -19.84
N SER A 149 4.89 -8.24 -20.22
CA SER A 149 4.88 -8.72 -21.62
C SER A 149 3.49 -9.11 -22.15
N VAL A 150 2.48 -9.27 -21.29
CA VAL A 150 1.09 -9.47 -21.71
C VAL A 150 0.45 -8.16 -22.16
N HIS A 151 0.86 -7.04 -21.58
CA HIS A 151 0.20 -5.74 -21.77
C HIS A 151 1.01 -4.74 -22.61
N TYR A 152 2.31 -4.98 -22.78
CA TYR A 152 3.22 -4.05 -23.45
C TYR A 152 4.20 -4.79 -24.37
N SER A 153 4.49 -4.19 -25.53
CA SER A 153 5.48 -4.69 -26.49
C SER A 153 6.92 -4.58 -25.99
N THR A 154 7.19 -3.60 -25.12
CA THR A 154 8.53 -3.38 -24.55
C THR A 154 8.83 -4.45 -23.50
N SER A 155 10.00 -5.07 -23.53
CA SER A 155 10.42 -6.01 -22.49
C SER A 155 11.03 -5.31 -21.26
N ILE A 156 10.81 -5.85 -20.06
CA ILE A 156 11.50 -5.42 -18.84
C ILE A 156 12.24 -6.59 -18.18
N SER A 157 13.36 -6.30 -17.52
CA SER A 157 14.11 -7.30 -16.75
C SER A 157 13.71 -7.29 -15.28
N THR A 158 13.87 -8.43 -14.60
CA THR A 158 13.65 -8.56 -13.15
C THR A 158 14.55 -7.60 -12.35
N LYS A 159 15.78 -7.37 -12.83
CA LYS A 159 16.70 -6.38 -12.26
C LYS A 159 16.15 -4.96 -12.36
N LEU A 160 15.60 -4.57 -13.52
CA LEU A 160 14.99 -3.26 -13.69
C LEU A 160 13.80 -3.05 -12.74
N VAL A 161 12.97 -4.09 -12.57
CA VAL A 161 11.86 -4.07 -11.59
C VAL A 161 12.39 -3.84 -10.18
N ARG A 162 13.37 -4.65 -9.74
CA ARG A 162 13.97 -4.53 -8.41
C ARG A 162 14.60 -3.17 -8.19
N ASP A 163 15.48 -2.71 -9.08
CA ASP A 163 16.21 -1.46 -8.94
C ASP A 163 15.24 -0.25 -8.87
N THR A 164 14.11 -0.32 -9.58
CA THR A 164 13.07 0.74 -9.55
C THR A 164 12.30 0.75 -8.23
N LEU A 165 11.91 -0.42 -7.72
CA LEU A 165 11.23 -0.56 -6.42
C LEU A 165 12.15 -0.17 -5.25
N GLU A 166 13.42 -0.59 -5.28
CA GLU A 166 14.39 -0.26 -4.24
C GLU A 166 14.65 1.24 -4.16
N ARG A 167 14.77 1.93 -5.29
CA ARG A 167 14.95 3.38 -5.33
C ARG A 167 13.76 4.12 -4.73
N HIS A 168 12.54 3.85 -5.20
CA HIS A 168 11.35 4.53 -4.69
C HIS A 168 11.06 4.16 -3.23
N GLY A 169 11.26 2.89 -2.87
CA GLY A 169 11.14 2.45 -1.49
C GLY A 169 12.16 3.13 -0.58
N LYS A 170 13.40 3.34 -1.04
CA LYS A 170 14.41 4.08 -0.27
C LYS A 170 13.98 5.53 -0.03
N MET A 171 13.51 6.23 -1.07
CA MET A 171 13.01 7.59 -0.94
C MET A 171 11.85 7.68 0.06
N LEU A 172 10.93 6.71 0.01
CA LEU A 172 9.81 6.63 0.95
C LEU A 172 10.25 6.31 2.39
N VAL A 173 11.36 5.59 2.57
CA VAL A 173 11.94 5.32 3.90
C VAL A 173 12.63 6.56 4.47
N GLU A 174 13.34 7.31 3.64
CA GLU A 174 14.11 8.49 4.02
C GLU A 174 13.24 9.75 4.23
N GLU A 175 12.05 9.80 3.62
CA GLU A 175 11.10 10.91 3.76
C GLU A 175 10.34 10.86 5.10
N SER A 176 9.97 12.04 5.59
CA SER A 176 9.17 12.19 6.81
C SER A 176 7.79 11.53 6.66
N PRO A 177 7.35 10.69 7.64
CA PRO A 177 6.01 10.12 7.65
C PRO A 177 4.91 11.18 7.52
N HIS A 178 5.09 12.33 8.17
CA HIS A 178 4.13 13.44 8.11
C HIS A 178 3.99 14.02 6.70
N ARG A 179 5.09 14.12 5.95
CA ARG A 179 5.05 14.63 4.56
C ARG A 179 4.37 13.65 3.62
N ILE A 180 4.71 12.36 3.73
CA ILE A 180 4.06 11.30 2.95
C ILE A 180 2.56 11.30 3.23
N GLN A 181 2.16 11.26 4.50
CA GLN A 181 0.74 11.21 4.85
C GLN A 181 -0.01 12.48 4.43
N ALA A 182 0.63 13.66 4.47
CA ALA A 182 0.04 14.91 3.99
C ALA A 182 -0.22 14.92 2.47
N ARG A 183 0.61 14.26 1.66
CA ARG A 183 0.37 14.09 0.21
C ARG A 183 -0.84 13.21 -0.09
N VAL A 184 -1.20 12.35 0.87
CA VAL A 184 -2.29 11.36 0.77
C VAL A 184 -3.56 11.84 1.51
N ALA A 185 -3.63 13.13 1.88
CA ALA A 185 -4.80 13.67 2.56
C ALA A 185 -6.06 13.58 1.67
N PRO A 186 -7.21 13.09 2.17
CA PRO A 186 -8.46 13.22 1.43
C PRO A 186 -8.74 14.71 1.19
N ARG A 187 -9.15 15.05 -0.04
CA ARG A 187 -9.43 16.45 -0.45
C ARG A 187 -10.68 17.04 0.24
N THR A 188 -11.50 16.20 0.87
CA THR A 188 -12.79 16.58 1.45
C THR A 188 -12.75 16.50 2.98
N SER A 189 -12.96 17.66 3.61
CA SER A 189 -12.96 17.93 5.05
C SER A 189 -14.36 17.69 5.67
N ASN A 190 -14.89 16.47 5.61
CA ASN A 190 -16.00 16.14 6.49
C ASN A 190 -15.44 15.53 7.77
N THR A 191 -15.86 16.06 8.91
CA THR A 191 -15.52 15.47 10.21
C THR A 191 -16.22 14.12 10.31
N ALA A 192 -15.43 13.04 10.33
CA ALA A 192 -15.91 11.69 10.50
C ALA A 192 -16.73 11.52 11.79
N ASP A 193 -17.86 10.82 11.70
CA ASP A 193 -18.68 10.53 12.89
C ASP A 193 -18.03 9.47 13.76
N VAL A 194 -17.56 8.37 13.16
CA VAL A 194 -16.85 7.29 13.87
C VAL A 194 -15.65 6.87 13.06
N VAL A 195 -14.46 7.00 13.65
CA VAL A 195 -13.21 6.52 13.05
C VAL A 195 -12.72 5.27 13.79
N TYR A 196 -12.35 4.25 13.02
CA TYR A 196 -11.73 3.04 13.54
C TYR A 196 -10.22 3.09 13.36
N VAL A 197 -9.51 2.60 14.37
CA VAL A 197 -8.06 2.38 14.37
C VAL A 197 -7.81 0.93 14.78
N GLU A 198 -7.14 0.19 13.92
CA GLU A 198 -6.70 -1.18 14.19
C GLU A 198 -5.22 -1.31 13.90
N THR A 199 -4.51 -2.07 14.73
CA THR A 199 -3.06 -2.25 14.63
C THR A 199 -2.72 -3.68 15.00
N ASP A 200 -1.86 -4.32 14.22
CA ASP A 200 -1.39 -5.68 14.49
C ASP A 200 0.00 -5.89 13.84
N GLY A 201 0.68 -6.97 14.21
CA GLY A 201 1.97 -7.38 13.67
C GLY A 201 1.92 -8.76 13.04
N THR A 202 2.61 -8.94 11.92
CA THR A 202 2.88 -10.26 11.35
C THR A 202 4.37 -10.41 11.08
N THR A 203 4.84 -11.65 10.96
CA THR A 203 6.25 -11.91 10.67
C THR A 203 6.53 -12.06 9.18
N VAL A 204 7.70 -11.57 8.77
CA VAL A 204 8.32 -11.85 7.45
C VAL A 204 9.70 -12.49 7.67
N ASN A 205 10.14 -13.32 6.72
CA ASN A 205 11.46 -13.94 6.79
C ASN A 205 12.53 -12.98 6.26
N THR A 206 13.58 -12.78 7.05
CA THR A 206 14.73 -11.94 6.72
C THR A 206 16.02 -12.77 6.70
N ARG A 207 16.98 -12.35 5.89
CA ARG A 207 18.27 -13.04 5.73
C ARG A 207 19.13 -12.92 6.99
N GLU A 208 19.08 -11.75 7.63
CA GLU A 208 19.98 -11.34 8.70
C GLU A 208 19.55 -11.87 10.06
N HIS A 209 18.24 -11.96 10.31
CA HIS A 209 17.70 -12.22 11.64
C HIS A 209 16.52 -13.21 11.66
N GLY A 210 16.29 -13.96 10.58
CA GLY A 210 15.17 -14.88 10.49
C GLY A 210 13.83 -14.15 10.50
N LYS A 211 12.86 -14.61 11.30
CA LYS A 211 11.54 -13.98 11.37
C LYS A 211 11.62 -12.63 12.07
N ARG A 212 11.18 -11.57 11.38
CA ARG A 212 11.06 -10.21 11.93
C ARG A 212 9.63 -9.72 11.82
N GLU A 213 9.20 -8.96 12.81
CA GLU A 213 7.85 -8.42 12.88
C GLU A 213 7.72 -7.18 11.99
N VAL A 214 6.69 -7.16 11.16
CA VAL A 214 6.21 -5.98 10.45
C VAL A 214 4.86 -5.63 11.05
N LYS A 215 4.76 -4.42 11.59
CA LYS A 215 3.49 -3.88 12.10
C LYS A 215 2.72 -3.22 10.98
N VAL A 216 1.40 -3.37 11.01
CA VAL A 216 0.44 -2.70 10.12
C VAL A 216 -0.55 -1.93 10.99
N GLY A 217 -0.86 -0.71 10.56
CA GLY A 217 -1.95 0.08 11.11
C GLY A 217 -2.93 0.41 10.00
N VAL A 218 -4.22 0.38 10.33
CA VAL A 218 -5.30 0.77 9.42
C VAL A 218 -6.22 1.75 10.13
N ILE A 219 -6.56 2.83 9.44
CA ILE A 219 -7.49 3.86 9.91
C ILE A 219 -8.56 4.04 8.85
N PHE A 220 -9.83 4.02 9.25
CA PHE A 220 -10.94 4.20 8.31
C PHE A 220 -12.17 4.81 8.99
N ASP A 221 -12.91 5.59 8.22
CA ASP A 221 -14.24 6.07 8.61
C ASP A 221 -15.25 4.92 8.50
N ARG A 222 -16.20 4.86 9.44
CA ARG A 222 -17.38 4.01 9.36
C ARG A 222 -18.12 4.15 8.03
N GLU A 223 -18.19 5.34 7.42
CA GLU A 223 -18.85 5.55 6.13
C GLU A 223 -18.25 4.71 5.00
N HIS A 224 -16.97 4.35 5.11
CA HIS A 224 -16.29 3.48 4.16
C HIS A 224 -16.50 2.00 4.42
N HIS A 225 -17.17 1.64 5.52
CA HIS A 225 -17.56 0.26 5.78
C HIS A 225 -18.96 -0.03 5.21
N LEU A 226 -19.00 -0.46 3.96
CA LEU A 226 -20.22 -0.87 3.29
C LEU A 226 -20.66 -2.26 3.78
N ARG A 227 -21.78 -2.32 4.51
CA ARG A 227 -22.41 -3.57 4.91
C ARG A 227 -23.28 -4.10 3.77
N GLY A 228 -23.02 -5.32 3.30
CA GLY A 228 -23.83 -5.94 2.25
C GLY A 228 -25.25 -6.30 2.73
N ASN A 229 -26.24 -6.18 1.84
CA ASN A 229 -27.67 -6.44 2.09
C ASN A 229 -28.01 -7.87 2.56
N ARG A 230 -27.06 -8.82 2.54
CA ARG A 230 -27.26 -10.23 2.93
C ARG A 230 -26.35 -10.69 4.07
N GLY A 231 -26.06 -9.80 5.01
CA GLY A 231 -25.40 -10.14 6.27
C GLY A 231 -23.90 -10.47 6.15
N ARG A 232 -23.14 -10.03 7.16
CA ARG A 232 -21.74 -10.38 7.46
C ARG A 232 -20.65 -10.08 6.42
N ARG A 233 -20.96 -9.63 5.20
CA ARG A 233 -19.94 -9.16 4.24
C ARG A 233 -19.85 -7.63 4.28
N GLY A 234 -18.81 -7.14 4.93
CA GLY A 234 -18.39 -5.74 4.90
C GLY A 234 -17.31 -5.52 3.85
N LEU A 235 -17.39 -4.42 3.10
CA LEU A 235 -16.30 -3.94 2.25
C LEU A 235 -15.81 -2.60 2.79
N ILE A 236 -14.51 -2.50 3.04
CA ILE A 236 -13.86 -1.21 3.31
C ILE A 236 -13.50 -0.59 1.95
N THR A 237 -14.17 0.50 1.57
CA THR A 237 -13.94 1.14 0.27
C THR A 237 -12.72 2.05 0.27
N GLN A 238 -12.39 2.64 1.42
CA GLN A 238 -11.25 3.53 1.62
C GLN A 238 -10.72 3.34 3.04
N ALA A 239 -9.40 3.27 3.16
CA ALA A 239 -8.69 3.21 4.42
C ALA A 239 -7.27 3.72 4.23
N ARG A 240 -6.69 4.23 5.32
CA ARG A 240 -5.30 4.65 5.40
C ARG A 240 -4.48 3.56 6.05
N TYR A 241 -3.41 3.16 5.38
CA TYR A 241 -2.50 2.13 5.87
C TYR A 241 -1.12 2.70 6.19
N VAL A 242 -0.54 2.21 7.28
CA VAL A 242 0.88 2.38 7.61
C VAL A 242 1.50 1.03 7.89
N ALA A 243 2.77 0.87 7.54
CA ALA A 243 3.52 -0.34 7.87
C ALA A 243 4.96 0.01 8.24
N HIS A 244 5.53 -0.76 9.16
CA HIS A 244 6.92 -0.58 9.60
C HIS A 244 7.51 -1.89 10.10
N LEU A 245 8.73 -2.18 9.68
CA LEU A 245 9.55 -3.28 10.14
C LEU A 245 10.25 -2.91 11.46
N ASP A 246 10.10 -3.76 12.46
CA ASP A 246 10.88 -3.79 13.71
C ASP A 246 10.84 -2.55 14.63
N GLY A 247 9.84 -2.52 15.51
CA GLY A 247 9.83 -1.70 16.73
C GLY A 247 8.62 -0.78 16.86
N LEU A 248 8.09 -0.62 18.09
CA LEU A 248 6.94 0.24 18.37
C LEU A 248 7.26 1.72 18.12
N ASP A 249 8.48 2.18 18.38
CA ASP A 249 8.80 3.62 18.33
C ASP A 249 8.73 4.18 16.89
N GLY A 250 9.31 3.47 15.92
CA GLY A 250 9.25 3.88 14.52
C GLY A 250 7.84 3.73 13.93
N PHE A 251 7.10 2.71 14.37
CA PHE A 251 5.70 2.50 13.95
C PHE A 251 4.75 3.55 14.54
N ASP A 252 4.93 3.95 15.80
CA ASP A 252 4.15 4.99 16.46
C ASP A 252 4.23 6.31 15.68
N GLU A 253 5.41 6.69 15.18
CA GLU A 253 5.55 7.91 14.36
C GLU A 253 4.82 7.81 13.01
N GLN A 254 4.85 6.65 12.35
CA GLN A 254 4.04 6.43 11.14
C GLN A 254 2.54 6.56 11.45
N LEU A 255 2.09 5.92 12.53
CA LEU A 255 0.70 5.91 12.92
C LEU A 255 0.22 7.29 13.37
N LYS A 256 1.01 8.05 14.14
CA LYS A 256 0.72 9.45 14.50
C LYS A 256 0.51 10.33 13.27
N ALA A 257 1.39 10.19 12.27
CA ALA A 257 1.24 10.93 11.02
C ALA A 257 -0.08 10.61 10.32
N ALA A 258 -0.46 9.33 10.29
CA ALA A 258 -1.72 8.88 9.68
C ALA A 258 -2.96 9.33 10.48
N LEU A 259 -2.95 9.19 11.81
CA LEU A 259 -4.03 9.64 12.72
C LEU A 259 -4.30 11.14 12.59
N LYS A 260 -3.23 11.93 12.46
CA LYS A 260 -3.34 13.38 12.25
C LYS A 260 -4.04 13.71 10.94
N MET A 261 -3.72 12.98 9.87
CA MET A 261 -4.28 13.23 8.55
C MET A 261 -5.74 12.78 8.42
N GLU A 262 -6.14 11.75 9.17
CA GLU A 262 -7.54 11.32 9.30
C GLU A 262 -8.33 12.16 10.33
N ALA A 263 -7.74 13.25 10.83
CA ALA A 263 -8.37 14.17 11.77
C ALA A 263 -9.02 13.46 12.98
N VAL A 264 -8.39 12.40 13.48
CA VAL A 264 -8.96 11.51 14.51
C VAL A 264 -9.36 12.27 15.78
N GLU A 265 -8.65 13.34 16.13
CA GLU A 265 -8.99 14.20 17.28
C GLU A 265 -10.30 14.99 17.12
N GLN A 266 -10.77 15.16 15.89
CA GLN A 266 -12.00 15.88 15.55
C GLN A 266 -13.20 14.94 15.35
N ALA A 267 -12.96 13.63 15.30
CA ALA A 267 -14.02 12.64 15.17
C ALA A 267 -14.92 12.63 16.42
N LYS A 268 -16.23 12.43 16.24
CA LYS A 268 -17.17 12.36 17.38
C LYS A 268 -16.87 11.16 18.27
N GLN A 269 -16.47 10.04 17.65
CA GLN A 269 -16.04 8.84 18.34
C GLN A 269 -14.83 8.24 17.62
N VAL A 270 -13.82 7.87 18.41
CA VAL A 270 -12.69 7.05 17.95
C VAL A 270 -12.83 5.67 18.58
N VAL A 271 -12.71 4.61 17.78
CA VAL A 271 -12.71 3.23 18.24
C VAL A 271 -11.35 2.62 17.98
N TRP A 272 -10.72 2.09 19.03
CA TRP A 272 -9.50 1.30 18.92
C TRP A 272 -9.85 -0.17 19.13
N LEU A 273 -9.73 -0.98 18.08
CA LEU A 273 -10.14 -2.37 18.08
C LEU A 273 -8.89 -3.27 17.94
N ALA A 274 -8.69 -4.19 18.89
CA ALA A 274 -7.52 -5.07 18.93
C ALA A 274 -7.79 -6.41 19.64
N ASP A 275 -6.86 -7.35 19.49
CA ASP A 275 -6.92 -8.78 19.92
C ASP A 275 -6.76 -9.05 21.43
N GLY A 276 -6.39 -8.02 22.21
CA GLY A 276 -6.16 -8.17 23.64
C GLY A 276 -4.71 -8.04 24.10
N ASP A 277 -3.74 -7.90 23.18
CA ASP A 277 -2.35 -7.65 23.56
C ASP A 277 -2.21 -6.34 24.35
N ARG A 278 -1.59 -6.45 25.52
CA ARG A 278 -1.27 -5.32 26.41
C ARG A 278 -0.49 -4.22 25.68
N ALA A 279 0.41 -4.55 24.76
CA ALA A 279 1.20 -3.57 24.02
C ALA A 279 0.31 -2.65 23.17
N LEU A 280 -0.73 -3.21 22.54
CA LEU A 280 -1.70 -2.46 21.72
C LEU A 280 -2.57 -1.55 22.59
N TRP A 281 -2.98 -1.99 23.78
CA TRP A 281 -3.71 -1.12 24.71
C TRP A 281 -2.86 0.03 25.26
N LEU A 282 -1.58 -0.21 25.51
CA LEU A 282 -0.65 0.86 25.88
C LEU A 282 -0.44 1.83 24.72
N GLN A 283 -0.37 1.34 23.49
CA GLN A 283 -0.28 2.18 22.29
C GLN A 283 -1.54 3.03 22.11
N ALA A 284 -2.73 2.45 22.23
CA ALA A 284 -4.00 3.17 22.19
C ALA A 284 -4.04 4.30 23.22
N LYS A 285 -3.61 4.04 24.46
CA LYS A 285 -3.55 5.07 25.51
C LYS A 285 -2.56 6.20 25.19
N ARG A 286 -1.43 5.91 24.57
CA ARG A 286 -0.43 6.92 24.18
C ARG A 286 -0.89 7.77 23.00
N LEU A 287 -1.45 7.13 21.96
CA LEU A 287 -1.70 7.76 20.67
C LEU A 287 -3.12 8.32 20.55
N CYS A 288 -4.10 7.67 21.15
CA CYS A 288 -5.51 8.06 21.11
C CYS A 288 -6.17 7.86 22.50
N PRO A 289 -5.80 8.66 23.52
CA PRO A 289 -6.27 8.47 24.90
C PRO A 289 -7.80 8.57 25.07
N LYS A 290 -8.50 9.20 24.13
CA LYS A 290 -9.97 9.32 24.11
C LYS A 290 -10.69 8.18 23.38
N ALA A 291 -9.95 7.24 22.78
CA ALA A 291 -10.55 6.16 22.01
C ALA A 291 -11.30 5.19 22.91
N LEU A 292 -12.49 4.79 22.46
CA LEU A 292 -13.19 3.63 23.01
C LEU A 292 -12.42 2.37 22.60
N GLN A 293 -11.91 1.64 23.58
CA GLN A 293 -11.17 0.41 23.34
C GLN A 293 -12.13 -0.78 23.32
N ILE A 294 -12.13 -1.53 22.22
CA ILE A 294 -12.97 -2.73 22.04
C ILE A 294 -12.05 -3.92 21.85
N LEU A 295 -12.21 -4.94 22.70
CA LEU A 295 -11.57 -6.23 22.49
C LEU A 295 -12.27 -6.91 21.33
N ASP A 296 -11.51 -7.47 20.40
CA ASP A 296 -12.06 -8.25 19.31
C ASP A 296 -12.90 -9.44 19.83
N TRP A 297 -14.14 -9.54 19.33
CA TRP A 297 -15.08 -10.59 19.72
C TRP A 297 -14.57 -11.99 19.40
N TYR A 298 -13.93 -12.18 18.23
CA TYR A 298 -13.45 -13.49 17.81
C TYR A 298 -12.31 -13.97 18.73
N HIS A 299 -11.34 -13.11 19.05
CA HIS A 299 -10.26 -13.40 19.99
C HIS A 299 -10.80 -13.67 21.41
N ALA A 300 -11.84 -12.94 21.84
CA ALA A 300 -12.48 -13.22 23.12
C ALA A 300 -13.12 -14.62 23.15
N THR A 301 -13.78 -15.03 22.06
CA THR A 301 -14.35 -16.39 21.96
C THR A 301 -13.30 -17.48 21.71
N GLU A 302 -12.20 -17.17 21.04
CA GLU A 302 -11.06 -18.08 20.84
C GLU A 302 -10.38 -18.39 22.17
N ALA A 303 -10.17 -17.39 23.03
CA ALA A 303 -9.67 -17.62 24.39
C ALA A 303 -10.57 -18.57 25.19
N ALA A 304 -11.90 -18.50 25.01
CA ALA A 304 -12.82 -19.46 25.61
C ALA A 304 -12.68 -20.86 25.00
N SER A 305 -12.46 -20.95 23.69
CA SER A 305 -12.22 -22.21 22.97
C SER A 305 -10.93 -22.89 23.43
N ASP A 306 -9.84 -22.15 23.61
CA ASP A 306 -8.57 -22.66 24.12
C ASP A 306 -8.73 -23.22 25.54
N CYS A 307 -9.45 -22.51 26.40
CA CYS A 307 -9.82 -22.99 27.73
C CYS A 307 -10.64 -24.29 27.64
N ALA A 308 -11.67 -24.31 26.80
CA ALA A 308 -12.54 -25.47 26.59
C ALA A 308 -11.76 -26.70 26.11
N GLN A 309 -10.74 -26.50 25.26
CA GLN A 309 -9.89 -27.58 24.76
C GLN A 309 -9.17 -28.31 25.90
N VAL A 310 -8.70 -27.57 26.90
CA VAL A 310 -8.05 -28.11 28.11
C VAL A 310 -9.08 -28.72 29.07
N LEU A 311 -10.26 -28.10 29.21
CA LEU A 311 -11.31 -28.59 30.11
C LEU A 311 -11.89 -29.94 29.69
N PHE A 312 -12.15 -30.11 28.40
CA PHE A 312 -12.94 -31.21 27.84
C PHE A 312 -12.17 -31.97 26.75
N ASP A 313 -11.00 -32.55 27.07
CA ASP A 313 -10.22 -33.35 26.11
C ASP A 313 -11.10 -34.32 25.29
N ARG A 314 -10.79 -34.53 23.99
CA ARG A 314 -11.49 -35.39 22.99
C ARG A 314 -13.03 -35.30 22.91
N ALA A 315 -13.70 -34.47 23.72
CA ALA A 315 -15.15 -34.37 23.83
C ALA A 315 -15.65 -33.08 23.14
N THR A 316 -15.69 -33.12 21.81
CA THR A 316 -15.99 -31.96 20.95
C THR A 316 -17.30 -31.26 21.32
N ALA A 317 -18.38 -32.01 21.60
CA ALA A 317 -19.68 -31.42 21.93
C ALA A 317 -19.66 -30.58 23.22
N CYS A 318 -18.91 -30.99 24.25
CA CYS A 318 -18.79 -30.22 25.49
C CYS A 318 -18.02 -28.91 25.27
N ARG A 319 -17.06 -28.90 24.33
CA ARG A 319 -16.30 -27.70 23.98
C ARG A 319 -17.19 -26.66 23.32
N GLU A 320 -17.97 -27.08 22.33
CA GLU A 320 -18.91 -26.21 21.63
C GLU A 320 -19.92 -25.59 22.60
N VAL A 321 -20.54 -26.41 23.46
CA VAL A 321 -21.49 -25.92 24.47
C VAL A 321 -20.84 -24.93 25.45
N PHE A 322 -19.60 -25.17 25.88
CA PHE A 322 -18.90 -24.23 26.76
C PHE A 322 -18.66 -22.89 26.07
N VAL A 323 -18.14 -22.90 24.83
CA VAL A 323 -17.86 -21.67 24.07
C VAL A 323 -19.15 -20.92 23.77
N GLU A 324 -20.22 -21.60 23.38
CA GLU A 324 -21.54 -21.00 23.16
C GLU A 324 -22.11 -20.40 24.44
N THR A 325 -21.94 -21.08 25.58
CA THR A 325 -22.39 -20.57 26.89
C THR A 325 -21.62 -19.30 27.24
N VAL A 326 -20.29 -19.30 27.12
CA VAL A 326 -19.46 -18.11 27.37
C VAL A 326 -19.85 -16.96 26.45
N ALA A 327 -20.02 -17.22 25.15
CA ALA A 327 -20.45 -16.22 24.17
C ALA A 327 -21.83 -15.64 24.52
N THR A 328 -22.79 -16.49 24.89
CA THR A 328 -24.14 -16.07 25.31
C THR A 328 -24.08 -15.18 26.54
N LEU A 329 -23.31 -15.58 27.56
CA LEU A 329 -23.13 -14.79 28.78
C LEU A 329 -22.45 -13.45 28.51
N LEU A 330 -21.38 -13.43 27.69
CA LEU A 330 -20.69 -12.19 27.27
C LEU A 330 -21.65 -11.23 26.56
N TRP A 331 -22.53 -11.76 25.71
CA TRP A 331 -23.48 -10.96 24.94
C TRP A 331 -24.65 -10.46 25.79
N ASP A 332 -25.33 -11.35 26.48
CA ASP A 332 -26.61 -11.04 27.14
C ASP A 332 -26.43 -10.41 28.52
N LEU A 333 -25.44 -10.86 29.28
CA LEU A 333 -25.24 -10.51 30.70
C LEU A 333 -23.94 -9.73 30.95
N GLY A 334 -23.05 -9.65 29.98
CA GLY A 334 -21.81 -8.89 30.06
C GLY A 334 -20.64 -9.64 30.71
N PRO A 335 -19.45 -9.03 30.68
CA PRO A 335 -18.20 -9.69 31.09
C PRO A 335 -18.12 -10.00 32.59
N GLU A 336 -18.75 -9.19 33.44
CA GLU A 336 -18.87 -9.43 34.89
C GLU A 336 -19.40 -10.83 35.17
N ARG A 337 -20.51 -11.20 34.52
CA ARG A 337 -21.19 -12.46 34.78
C ARG A 337 -20.34 -13.65 34.39
N VAL A 338 -19.65 -13.56 33.26
CA VAL A 338 -18.75 -14.63 32.79
C VAL A 338 -17.58 -14.81 33.75
N ILE A 339 -16.99 -13.71 34.22
CA ILE A 339 -15.87 -13.75 35.17
C ILE A 339 -16.31 -14.45 36.47
N GLU A 340 -17.49 -14.12 37.00
CA GLU A 340 -18.06 -14.80 38.18
C GLU A 340 -18.29 -16.29 37.95
N GLU A 341 -18.84 -16.68 36.81
CA GLU A 341 -19.07 -18.11 36.49
C GLU A 341 -17.75 -18.88 36.35
N LEU A 342 -16.72 -18.28 35.74
CA LEU A 342 -15.39 -18.88 35.67
C LEU A 342 -14.78 -19.09 37.06
N GLU A 343 -15.03 -18.16 38.01
CA GLU A 343 -14.64 -18.36 39.41
C GLU A 343 -15.31 -19.58 40.03
N GLN A 344 -16.61 -19.77 39.78
CA GLN A 344 -17.33 -20.95 40.26
C GLN A 344 -16.76 -22.25 39.65
N CYS A 345 -16.44 -22.25 38.35
CA CYS A 345 -15.84 -23.40 37.69
C CYS A 345 -14.52 -23.84 38.32
N MET A 346 -13.71 -22.90 38.85
CA MET A 346 -12.43 -23.23 39.49
C MET A 346 -12.59 -24.10 40.75
N PHE A 347 -13.71 -24.01 41.46
CA PHE A 347 -14.00 -24.86 42.64
C PHE A 347 -14.42 -26.27 42.25
N VAL A 348 -15.01 -26.45 41.06
CA VAL A 348 -15.49 -27.74 40.56
C VAL A 348 -14.40 -28.49 39.78
N ALA A 349 -13.49 -27.76 39.13
CA ALA A 349 -12.37 -28.32 38.38
C ALA A 349 -11.50 -29.22 39.28
N LYS A 350 -11.19 -30.44 38.81
CA LYS A 350 -10.44 -31.43 39.59
C LYS A 350 -8.95 -31.38 39.26
N ALA A 351 -8.61 -31.31 37.97
CA ALA A 351 -7.22 -31.34 37.53
C ALA A 351 -6.55 -29.97 37.64
N ALA A 352 -5.25 -29.96 37.97
CA ALA A 352 -4.47 -28.73 38.07
C ALA A 352 -4.44 -27.95 36.74
N GLN A 353 -4.32 -28.66 35.61
CA GLN A 353 -4.33 -28.06 34.27
C GLN A 353 -5.67 -27.36 33.95
N GLN A 354 -6.80 -27.96 34.34
CA GLN A 354 -8.12 -27.36 34.16
C GLN A 354 -8.27 -26.07 34.98
N LYS A 355 -7.81 -26.09 36.24
CA LYS A 355 -7.79 -24.89 37.09
C LYS A 355 -6.93 -23.79 36.50
N GLU A 356 -5.78 -24.14 35.93
CA GLU A 356 -4.90 -23.15 35.32
C GLU A 356 -5.52 -22.54 34.05
N ALA A 357 -6.09 -23.36 33.16
CA ALA A 357 -6.80 -22.86 31.98
C ALA A 357 -7.96 -21.90 32.35
N LEU A 358 -8.71 -22.21 33.41
CA LEU A 358 -9.76 -21.32 33.92
C LEU A 358 -9.18 -20.02 34.49
N ARG A 359 -8.07 -20.07 35.24
CA ARG A 359 -7.39 -18.87 35.75
C ARG A 359 -6.86 -17.97 34.63
N GLU A 360 -6.30 -18.58 33.59
CA GLU A 360 -5.78 -17.83 32.44
C GLU A 360 -6.91 -17.09 31.71
N LEU A 361 -8.02 -17.78 31.44
CA LEU A 361 -9.20 -17.17 30.83
C LEU A 361 -9.81 -16.09 31.73
N HIS A 362 -9.99 -16.38 33.03
CA HIS A 362 -10.50 -15.41 34.01
C HIS A 362 -9.63 -14.15 34.05
N ARG A 363 -8.30 -14.30 34.09
CA ARG A 363 -7.35 -13.18 34.06
C ARG A 363 -7.45 -12.40 32.76
N TYR A 364 -7.53 -13.08 31.61
CA TYR A 364 -7.66 -12.43 30.31
C TYR A 364 -8.95 -11.59 30.23
N TYR A 365 -10.08 -12.14 30.65
CA TYR A 365 -11.36 -11.43 30.70
C TYR A 365 -11.37 -10.31 31.74
N SER A 366 -10.80 -10.53 32.93
CA SER A 366 -10.69 -9.49 33.95
C SER A 366 -9.86 -8.29 33.47
N ASN A 367 -8.75 -8.53 32.78
CA ASN A 367 -7.89 -7.48 32.22
C ASN A 367 -8.55 -6.69 31.08
N ASN A 368 -9.52 -7.29 30.40
CA ASN A 368 -10.25 -6.70 29.27
C ASN A 368 -11.71 -6.39 29.57
N LYS A 369 -12.13 -6.47 30.83
CA LYS A 369 -13.53 -6.32 31.26
C LYS A 369 -14.23 -5.09 30.68
N GLU A 370 -13.60 -3.92 30.74
CA GLU A 370 -14.17 -2.68 30.19
C GLU A 370 -14.22 -2.66 28.67
N ARG A 371 -13.44 -3.51 27.99
CA ARG A 371 -13.35 -3.60 26.52
C ARG A 371 -14.29 -4.65 25.93
N MET A 372 -15.04 -5.39 26.75
CA MET A 372 -15.92 -6.49 26.33
C MET A 372 -17.41 -6.18 26.51
N GLN A 373 -17.79 -4.90 26.45
CA GLN A 373 -19.18 -4.44 26.58
C GLN A 373 -19.96 -4.60 25.26
N TYR A 374 -19.97 -5.82 24.71
CA TYR A 374 -20.35 -6.10 23.32
C TYR A 374 -21.77 -5.67 22.94
N LYS A 375 -22.76 -5.98 23.77
CA LYS A 375 -24.16 -5.57 23.53
C LYS A 375 -24.31 -4.06 23.43
N ARG A 376 -23.63 -3.32 24.31
CA ARG A 376 -23.60 -1.86 24.25
C ARG A 376 -22.95 -1.37 22.96
N TYR A 377 -21.87 -2.00 22.52
CA TYR A 377 -21.19 -1.63 21.27
C TYR A 377 -22.08 -1.90 20.04
N ASP A 378 -22.81 -3.02 20.04
CA ASP A 378 -23.78 -3.37 19.00
C ASP A 378 -24.97 -2.39 18.96
N GLU A 379 -25.49 -1.99 20.12
CA GLU A 379 -26.54 -0.96 20.24
C GLU A 379 -26.06 0.42 19.72
N MET A 380 -24.76 0.73 19.86
CA MET A 380 -24.11 1.89 19.25
C MET A 380 -23.78 1.68 17.74
N GLY A 381 -24.09 0.49 17.21
CA GLY A 381 -23.82 0.03 15.85
C GLY A 381 -22.33 -0.22 15.55
N LEU A 382 -21.46 -0.20 16.56
CA LEU A 382 -20.01 -0.24 16.38
C LEU A 382 -19.55 -1.61 15.89
N MET A 383 -18.39 -1.64 15.22
CA MET A 383 -17.73 -2.90 14.94
C MET A 383 -17.14 -3.47 16.24
N ILE A 384 -17.26 -4.78 16.40
CA ILE A 384 -16.69 -5.54 17.52
C ILE A 384 -15.64 -6.55 17.05
N GLY A 385 -15.37 -6.60 15.75
CA GLY A 385 -14.40 -7.50 15.14
C GLY A 385 -13.28 -6.77 14.38
N SER A 386 -12.04 -7.23 14.52
CA SER A 386 -10.77 -6.76 13.93
C SER A 386 -10.52 -7.37 12.54
N GLY A 387 -11.58 -7.79 11.84
CA GLY A 387 -11.45 -8.43 10.53
C GLY A 387 -10.79 -7.53 9.48
N VAL A 388 -10.75 -6.21 9.69
CA VAL A 388 -10.09 -5.26 8.78
C VAL A 388 -8.57 -5.36 8.89
N ILE A 389 -7.99 -5.40 10.08
CA ILE A 389 -6.54 -5.58 10.23
C ILE A 389 -6.10 -6.99 9.78
N GLU A 390 -6.90 -8.03 10.01
CA GLU A 390 -6.62 -9.37 9.47
C GLU A 390 -6.62 -9.38 7.93
N ALA A 391 -7.57 -8.68 7.30
CA ALA A 391 -7.58 -8.49 5.86
C ALA A 391 -6.36 -7.67 5.40
N SER A 392 -5.99 -6.64 6.16
CA SER A 392 -4.84 -5.77 5.90
C SER A 392 -3.54 -6.58 5.86
N HIS A 393 -3.34 -7.51 6.79
CA HIS A 393 -2.22 -8.45 6.72
C HIS A 393 -2.16 -9.21 5.39
N ARG A 394 -3.30 -9.68 4.89
CA ARG A 394 -3.37 -10.42 3.62
C ARG A 394 -3.00 -9.54 2.42
N HIS A 395 -3.64 -8.38 2.27
CA HIS A 395 -3.50 -7.59 1.04
C HIS A 395 -2.34 -6.58 1.09
N VAL A 396 -1.98 -6.04 2.25
CA VAL A 396 -0.79 -5.16 2.40
C VAL A 396 0.47 -6.00 2.34
N LEU A 397 0.62 -6.99 3.23
CA LEU A 397 1.88 -7.70 3.40
C LEU A 397 1.92 -9.06 2.70
N HIS A 398 1.02 -9.99 3.02
CA HIS A 398 1.19 -11.39 2.64
C HIS A 398 1.17 -11.61 1.13
N SER A 399 0.32 -10.88 0.41
CA SER A 399 0.21 -10.93 -1.06
C SER A 399 1.54 -10.69 -1.78
N ARG A 400 2.44 -9.89 -1.18
CA ARG A 400 3.72 -9.51 -1.78
C ARG A 400 4.96 -10.03 -1.06
N MET A 401 4.91 -10.13 0.27
CA MET A 401 6.07 -10.33 1.15
C MET A 401 6.13 -11.69 1.84
N ARG A 402 5.02 -12.45 1.86
CA ARG A 402 4.92 -13.75 2.55
C ARG A 402 4.52 -14.89 1.59
N ARG A 403 5.02 -14.87 0.35
CA ARG A 403 4.86 -16.01 -0.57
C ARG A 403 5.89 -17.10 -0.26
N ALA A 404 5.61 -18.32 -0.70
CA ALA A 404 6.46 -19.48 -0.44
C ALA A 404 7.92 -19.22 -0.86
N GLY A 405 8.86 -19.49 0.05
CA GLY A 405 10.30 -19.35 -0.20
C GLY A 405 10.86 -17.92 -0.17
N GLN A 406 10.04 -16.89 0.07
CA GLN A 406 10.54 -15.50 0.12
C GLN A 406 11.34 -15.23 1.39
N ILE A 407 12.52 -14.63 1.20
CA ILE A 407 13.40 -14.12 2.26
C ILE A 407 13.90 -12.74 1.82
N TRP A 408 13.83 -11.77 2.71
CA TRP A 408 14.13 -10.36 2.43
C TRP A 408 15.45 -9.93 3.09
N ALA A 409 16.14 -8.94 2.54
CA ALA A 409 17.02 -8.13 3.40
C ALA A 409 16.15 -7.21 4.27
N LEU A 410 16.67 -6.80 5.42
CA LEU A 410 15.96 -5.88 6.32
C LEU A 410 15.51 -4.59 5.61
N ASP A 411 16.43 -3.94 4.89
CA ASP A 411 16.13 -2.70 4.17
C ASP A 411 15.11 -2.93 3.05
N GLY A 412 15.22 -4.03 2.31
CA GLY A 412 14.25 -4.42 1.29
C GLY A 412 12.86 -4.70 1.85
N ALA A 413 12.77 -5.33 3.03
CA ALA A 413 11.50 -5.60 3.69
C ALA A 413 10.81 -4.30 4.13
N GLU A 414 11.52 -3.40 4.81
CA GLU A 414 11.00 -2.10 5.24
C GLU A 414 10.52 -1.25 4.04
N ARG A 415 11.35 -1.15 3.00
CA ARG A 415 11.01 -0.44 1.75
C ARG A 415 9.74 -1.00 1.11
N MET A 416 9.64 -2.32 0.99
CA MET A 416 8.46 -2.96 0.40
C MET A 416 7.22 -2.78 1.27
N ALA A 417 7.32 -2.93 2.59
CA ALA A 417 6.19 -2.74 3.50
C ALA A 417 5.60 -1.33 3.37
N LYS A 418 6.45 -0.29 3.32
CA LYS A 418 5.99 1.09 3.09
C LYS A 418 5.36 1.30 1.72
N LEU A 419 5.97 0.77 0.65
CA LEU A 419 5.39 0.83 -0.70
C LEU A 419 4.01 0.18 -0.75
N ARG A 420 3.84 -0.97 -0.08
CA ARG A 420 2.56 -1.68 0.01
C ARG A 420 1.52 -0.88 0.77
N ALA A 421 1.87 -0.35 1.94
CA ALA A 421 0.96 0.47 2.74
C ALA A 421 0.49 1.71 1.96
N LEU A 422 1.42 2.40 1.30
CA LEU A 422 1.08 3.54 0.45
C LEU A 422 0.17 3.13 -0.70
N TYR A 423 0.54 2.10 -1.48
CA TYR A 423 -0.25 1.60 -2.60
C TYR A 423 -1.68 1.24 -2.19
N GLN A 424 -1.87 0.58 -1.04
CA GLN A 424 -3.20 0.22 -0.54
C GLN A 424 -4.01 1.43 -0.05
N THR A 425 -3.33 2.53 0.29
CA THR A 425 -4.01 3.78 0.68
C THR A 425 -4.48 4.58 -0.53
N VAL A 426 -3.63 4.74 -1.54
CA VAL A 426 -3.91 5.67 -2.67
C VAL A 426 -4.40 4.97 -3.94
N GLY A 427 -4.19 3.66 -4.06
CA GLY A 427 -4.53 2.92 -5.26
C GLY A 427 -3.62 3.20 -6.46
N PRO A 428 -3.82 2.49 -7.58
CA PRO A 428 -2.90 2.49 -8.72
C PRO A 428 -2.83 3.83 -9.46
N ALA A 429 -3.90 4.64 -9.42
CA ALA A 429 -3.96 5.90 -10.13
C ALA A 429 -2.99 6.94 -9.55
N ASP A 430 -2.98 7.08 -8.22
CA ASP A 430 -2.24 8.13 -7.53
C ASP A 430 -0.88 7.66 -6.97
N PHE A 431 -0.60 6.34 -6.99
CA PHE A 431 0.58 5.75 -6.36
C PHE A 431 1.91 6.36 -6.81
N TYR A 432 2.09 6.51 -8.12
CA TYR A 432 3.33 7.07 -8.66
C TYR A 432 3.49 8.54 -8.33
N ASP A 433 2.42 9.33 -8.43
CA ASP A 433 2.48 10.77 -8.24
C ASP A 433 2.85 11.11 -6.79
N VAL A 434 2.26 10.39 -5.81
CA VAL A 434 2.62 10.53 -4.39
C VAL A 434 4.07 10.13 -4.12
N LEU A 435 4.58 9.09 -4.79
CA LEU A 435 5.98 8.67 -4.67
C LEU A 435 6.95 9.67 -5.29
N ARG A 436 6.61 10.23 -6.45
CA ARG A 436 7.43 11.20 -7.18
C ARG A 436 7.56 12.50 -6.38
N ASP A 437 6.48 12.96 -5.76
CA ASP A 437 6.51 14.17 -4.95
C ASP A 437 7.31 14.00 -3.65
N ALA A 438 7.72 12.77 -3.31
CA ALA A 438 8.66 12.43 -2.23
C ALA A 438 10.14 12.52 -2.62
N ALA A 439 10.44 12.67 -3.91
CA ALA A 439 11.77 12.95 -4.47
C ALA A 439 12.15 14.42 -4.32
#